data_AF-A0A1V5PQE7-F1
#
_entry.id   AF-A0A1V5PQE7-F1
#
_cell.length_a   1.000
_cell.length_b   1.000
_cell.length_c   1.000
_cell.angle_alpha   90.00
_cell.angle_beta   90.00
_cell.angle_gamma   90.00
#
_symmetry.space_group_name_H-M   'P 1'
#
loop_
_entity.id
_entity.type
_entity.pdbx_description
1 polymer ?
#
loop_
_entity_poly.entity_id
_entity_poly.type
_entity_poly.pdbx_seq_one_letter_code
_entity_poly.pdbx_strand_id
1 'polypeptide(L)'
;MGNLASDKKGGRCIKHLERYIYACCIQQADPVSDFPNGTVLCGNDIFCGVVPIDATERKYREVCGRYYQKIASKMRTVRVFCGIATELVN
;
A
#
# COMPACT_ATOMS: atom_id res chain seq x y z
N MET A 1 -5.54 12.40 14.43
CA MET A 1 -4.37 11.74 13.83
C MET A 1 -4.27 10.33 14.38
N GLY A 2 -4.78 9.33 13.64
CA GLY A 2 -4.69 7.93 14.05
C GLY A 2 -3.25 7.43 13.97
N ASN A 3 -2.80 6.76 15.03
CA ASN A 3 -1.45 6.24 15.19
C ASN A 3 -1.14 5.21 14.09
N LEU A 4 -0.34 5.58 13.08
CA LEU A 4 0.14 4.68 12.03
C LEU A 4 1.06 3.57 12.57
N ALA A 5 1.57 3.73 13.79
CA ALA A 5 2.41 2.77 14.47
C ALA A 5 1.63 1.77 15.34
N SER A 6 0.30 1.85 15.42
CA SER A 6 -0.50 0.86 16.17
C SER A 6 -0.88 -0.39 15.37
N ASP A 7 -0.64 -0.44 14.06
CA ASP A 7 -0.76 -1.68 13.28
C ASP A 7 0.53 -2.50 13.48
N LYS A 8 0.62 -3.07 14.68
CA LYS A 8 1.80 -3.73 15.25
C LYS A 8 2.37 -4.74 14.24
N LYS A 9 3.70 -4.76 14.10
CA LYS A 9 4.46 -5.96 13.71
C LYS A 9 3.87 -7.16 14.48
N GLY A 10 3.01 -7.96 13.84
CA GLY A 10 2.26 -9.05 14.48
C GLY A 10 0.79 -9.19 14.06
N GLY A 11 0.17 -8.19 13.43
CA GLY A 11 -1.16 -8.35 12.85
C GLY A 11 -1.15 -9.24 11.60
N ARG A 12 -1.99 -10.29 11.56
CA ARG A 12 -2.20 -11.10 10.33
C ARG A 12 -2.87 -10.31 9.21
N CYS A 13 -3.42 -9.12 9.50
CA CYS A 13 -4.09 -8.27 8.53
C CYS A 13 -3.70 -6.81 8.79
N ILE A 14 -2.94 -6.22 7.85
CA ILE A 14 -2.47 -4.83 7.89
C ILE A 14 -3.38 -4.01 7.00
N LYS A 15 -3.90 -2.90 7.53
CA LYS A 15 -4.85 -2.03 6.81
C LYS A 15 -4.22 -0.67 6.51
N HIS A 16 -4.76 0.00 5.50
CA HIS A 16 -4.29 1.31 5.07
C HIS A 16 -2.81 1.32 4.68
N LEU A 17 -2.38 0.31 3.93
CA LEU A 17 -1.00 0.16 3.48
C LEU A 17 -0.49 1.41 2.75
N GLU A 18 -1.37 2.09 2.00
CA GLU A 18 -1.07 3.36 1.35
C GLU A 18 -0.64 4.45 2.36
N ARG A 19 -1.18 4.47 3.58
CA ARG A 19 -0.81 5.48 4.58
C ARG A 19 0.54 5.16 5.25
N TYR A 20 0.85 3.87 5.39
CA TYR A 20 2.19 3.44 5.80
C TYR A 20 3.24 3.92 4.79
N ILE A 21 2.98 3.71 3.49
CA ILE A 21 3.88 4.16 2.41
C ILE A 21 4.02 5.69 2.40
N TYR A 22 2.93 6.42 2.69
CA TYR A 22 3.00 7.88 2.84
C TYR A 22 3.95 8.27 3.97
N ALA A 23 3.85 7.64 5.15
CA ALA A 23 4.75 7.90 6.26
C ALA A 23 6.22 7.61 5.92
N CYS A 24 6.48 6.51 5.19
CA CYS A 24 7.80 6.19 4.65
C CYS A 24 8.32 7.28 3.70
N CYS A 25 7.47 7.80 2.81
CA CYS A 25 7.83 8.89 1.90
C CYS A 25 8.22 10.16 2.66
N ILE A 26 7.46 10.55 3.68
CA ILE A 26 7.77 11.73 4.52
C ILE A 26 9.09 11.54 5.29
N GLN A 27 9.35 10.32 5.76
CA GLN A 27 10.56 9.98 6.50
C GLN A 27 11.76 9.66 5.61
N GLN A 28 11.61 9.72 4.27
CA GLN A 28 12.63 9.32 3.30
C GLN A 28 13.16 7.89 3.53
N ALA A 29 12.28 6.99 3.96
CA ALA A 29 12.57 5.59 4.18
C ALA A 29 11.88 4.71 3.13
N ASP A 30 12.46 3.56 2.84
CA ASP A 30 11.81 2.56 1.99
C ASP A 30 10.79 1.74 2.78
N PRO A 31 9.59 1.48 2.23
CA PRO A 31 8.63 0.57 2.84
C PRO A 31 9.16 -0.87 2.85
N VAL A 32 8.95 -1.59 3.96
CA VAL A 32 9.36 -2.99 4.09
C VAL A 32 8.61 -3.86 3.07
N SER A 33 9.28 -4.85 2.47
CA SER A 33 8.66 -5.73 1.47
C SER A 33 8.49 -7.18 1.92
N ASP A 34 9.02 -7.52 3.10
CA ASP A 34 9.00 -8.89 3.61
C ASP A 34 8.07 -8.95 4.82
N PHE A 35 7.05 -9.80 4.71
CA PHE A 35 6.02 -9.98 5.72
C PHE A 35 5.96 -11.46 6.12
N PRO A 36 5.57 -11.78 7.37
CA PRO A 36 5.34 -13.16 7.77
C PRO A 36 4.32 -13.88 6.88
N ASN A 37 4.45 -15.19 6.71
CA ASN A 37 3.48 -15.99 5.98
C ASN A 37 2.07 -15.87 6.58
N GLY A 38 1.07 -15.80 5.71
CA GLY A 38 -0.33 -15.60 6.12
C GLY A 38 -0.69 -14.16 6.47
N THR A 39 0.20 -13.20 6.23
CA THR A 39 -0.12 -11.77 6.31
C THR A 39 -1.02 -11.35 5.14
N VAL A 40 -2.13 -10.69 5.47
CA VAL A 40 -3.03 -10.01 4.53
C VAL A 40 -2.69 -8.53 4.54
N LEU A 41 -2.49 -7.97 3.35
CA LEU A 41 -2.21 -6.54 3.18
C LEU A 41 -3.39 -5.89 2.47
N CYS A 42 -3.97 -4.86 3.09
CA CYS A 42 -5.10 -4.12 2.56
C CYS A 42 -4.72 -2.65 2.37
N GLY A 43 -4.91 -2.13 1.17
CA GLY A 43 -4.70 -0.71 0.88
C GLY A 43 -5.58 -0.21 -0.25
N ASN A 44 -5.60 1.11 -0.40
CA ASN A 44 -6.43 1.78 -1.41
C ASN A 44 -5.64 2.06 -2.70
N ASP A 45 -6.30 1.88 -3.83
CA ASP A 45 -5.79 2.27 -5.15
C ASP A 45 -5.88 3.80 -5.31
N ILE A 46 -4.76 4.51 -5.09
CA ILE A 46 -4.69 5.99 -5.13
C ILE A 46 -4.17 6.55 -6.47
N PHE A 47 -4.07 5.72 -7.50
CA PHE A 47 -3.35 6.04 -8.74
C PHE A 47 -4.24 6.42 -9.93
N CYS A 48 -5.56 6.22 -9.84
CA CYS A 48 -6.52 6.45 -10.94
C CYS A 48 -7.15 7.86 -10.97
N GLY A 49 -6.56 8.83 -10.28
CA GLY A 49 -7.07 10.21 -10.19
C GLY A 49 -6.25 11.24 -10.99
N VAL A 50 -6.64 12.51 -10.85
CA VAL A 50 -5.87 13.66 -11.37
C VAL A 50 -4.49 13.70 -10.69
N VAL A 51 -3.47 14.09 -11.45
CA VAL A 51 -2.10 14.21 -10.92
C VAL A 51 -2.05 15.33 -9.86
N PRO A 52 -1.56 15.05 -8.64
CA PRO A 52 -1.44 16.07 -7.61
C PRO A 52 -0.50 17.21 -8.02
N ILE A 53 -0.85 18.44 -7.61
CA ILE A 53 0.00 19.63 -7.79
C ILE A 53 1.17 19.59 -6.80
N ASP A 54 0.92 19.13 -5.58
CA ASP A 54 1.96 18.98 -4.58
C ASP A 54 2.97 17.89 -4.97
N ALA A 55 4.26 18.21 -4.83
CA ALA A 55 5.34 17.31 -5.24
C ALA A 55 5.43 16.07 -4.33
N THR A 56 5.13 16.21 -3.04
CA THR A 56 5.14 15.13 -2.06
C THR A 56 4.01 14.15 -2.35
N GLU A 57 2.80 14.65 -2.59
CA GLU A 57 1.65 13.82 -2.98
C GLU A 57 1.87 13.11 -4.32
N ARG A 58 2.47 13.79 -5.30
CA ARG A 58 2.85 13.18 -6.58
C ARG A 58 3.87 12.07 -6.38
N LYS A 59 4.92 12.30 -5.59
CA LYS A 59 5.93 11.29 -5.26
C LYS A 59 5.32 10.11 -4.53
N TYR A 60 4.45 10.38 -3.56
CA TYR A 60 3.71 9.38 -2.82
C TYR A 60 2.90 8.46 -3.73
N ARG A 61 2.13 9.02 -4.67
CA ARG A 61 1.37 8.25 -5.68
C ARG A 61 2.27 7.30 -6.47
N GLU A 62 3.42 7.80 -6.95
CA GLU A 62 4.42 7.01 -7.70
C GLU A 62 5.06 5.90 -6.85
N VAL A 63 5.37 6.17 -5.58
CA VAL A 63 5.97 5.18 -4.68
C VAL A 63 4.95 4.11 -4.32
N CYS A 64 3.70 4.48 -4.03
CA CYS A 64 2.62 3.52 -3.80
C CYS A 64 2.44 2.54 -4.96
N GLY A 65 2.32 3.06 -6.20
CA GLY A 65 2.12 2.21 -7.38
C GLY A 65 3.27 1.23 -7.58
N ARG A 66 4.52 1.71 -7.50
CA ARG A 66 5.71 0.85 -7.62
C ARG A 66 5.81 -0.18 -6.50
N TYR A 67 5.48 0.20 -5.28
CA TYR A 67 5.49 -0.71 -4.14
C TYR A 67 4.40 -1.79 -4.25
N TYR A 68 3.18 -1.45 -4.69
CA TYR A 68 2.10 -2.41 -4.91
C TYR A 68 2.49 -3.45 -5.97
N GLN A 69 3.13 -3.04 -7.07
CA GLN A 69 3.66 -3.97 -8.08
C GLN A 69 4.73 -4.90 -7.48
N LYS A 70 5.65 -4.36 -6.66
CA LYS A 70 6.71 -5.15 -6.01
C LYS A 70 6.16 -6.22 -5.05
N ILE A 71 5.12 -5.92 -4.28
CA ILE A 71 4.51 -6.92 -3.37
C ILE A 71 3.60 -7.88 -4.14
N ALA A 72 2.87 -7.41 -5.15
CA ALA A 72 1.98 -8.23 -5.97
C ALA A 72 2.75 -9.32 -6.74
N SER A 73 4.01 -9.06 -7.11
CA SER A 73 4.86 -10.09 -7.73
C SER A 73 5.21 -11.27 -6.82
N LYS A 74 4.93 -11.17 -5.51
CA LYS A 74 5.23 -12.20 -4.50
C LYS A 74 3.98 -12.74 -3.79
N MET A 75 2.81 -12.13 -4.05
CA MET A 75 1.60 -12.39 -3.27
C MET A 75 0.39 -12.53 -4.19
N ARG A 76 -0.53 -13.42 -3.82
CA ARG A 76 -1.86 -13.43 -4.42
C ARG A 76 -2.53 -12.08 -4.18
N THR A 77 -2.93 -11.41 -5.26
CA THR A 77 -3.44 -10.05 -5.20
C THR A 77 -4.87 -10.00 -5.73
N VAL A 78 -5.74 -9.29 -5.00
CA VAL A 78 -7.14 -9.09 -5.38
C VAL A 78 -7.43 -7.60 -5.38
N ARG A 79 -8.01 -7.10 -6.47
CA ARG A 79 -8.61 -5.78 -6.51
C ARG A 79 -10.09 -5.90 -6.18
N VAL A 80 -10.57 -5.07 -5.27
CA VAL A 80 -12.00 -4.96 -4.95
C VAL A 80 -12.53 -3.66 -5.54
N PHE A 81 -13.52 -3.74 -6.40
CA PHE A 81 -14.19 -2.59 -6.99
C PHE A 81 -15.70 -2.75 -6.91
N CYS A 82 -16.41 -1.75 -6.39
CA CYS A 82 -17.86 -1.82 -6.13
C CYS A 82 -18.30 -3.07 -5.34
N GLY A 83 -17.44 -3.55 -4.42
CA GLY A 83 -17.69 -4.78 -3.65
C GLY A 83 -17.41 -6.09 -4.39
N ILE A 84 -16.98 -6.03 -5.64
CA ILE A 84 -16.66 -7.19 -6.47
C ILE A 84 -15.15 -7.43 -6.42
N ALA A 85 -14.77 -8.63 -5.98
CA ALA A 85 -13.38 -9.07 -5.94
C ALA A 85 -12.95 -9.62 -7.30
N THR A 86 -11.84 -9.11 -7.82
CA THR A 86 -11.17 -9.61 -9.04
C THR A 86 -9.73 -9.98 -8.71
N GLU A 87 -9.37 -11.24 -8.94
CA GLU A 87 -7.98 -11.68 -8.79
C GLU A 87 -7.13 -11.09 -9.91
N LEU A 88 -6.01 -10.47 -9.54
CA LEU A 88 -5.07 -9.89 -10.49
C LEU A 88 -4.03 -10.93 -10.87
N VAL A 89 -3.82 -11.11 -12.17
CA VAL A 89 -2.71 -11.88 -12.71
C VAL A 89 -1.49 -10.96 -12.87
N ASN A 90 -0.32 -11.49 -12.53
CA ASN A 90 0.94 -10.74 -12.51
C ASN A 90 1.87 -11.18 -13.64
#